data_AF-A0A519KYP3-F1
#
_entry.id   AF-A0A519KYP3-F1
#
_cell.length_a   1.000
_cell.length_b   1.000
_cell.length_c   1.000
_cell.angle_alpha   90.00
_cell.angle_beta   90.00
_cell.angle_gamma   90.00
#
_symmetry.space_group_name_H-M   'P 1'
#
loop_
_entity.id
_entity.type
_entity.pdbx_description
1 polymer ?
#
loop_
_entity_poly.entity_id
_entity_poly.type
_entity_poly.pdbx_seq_one_letter_code
_entity_poly.pdbx_strand_id
1 'polypeptide(L)' 'MQQYQIQLERPTGALDLEPIDPTDARTAYDHCVERLEKDPEVTAIHLHLGQTRIHTIRRR' A
#
# COMPACT_ATOMS: atom_id res chain seq x y z
N MET A 1 -2.31 -19.16 4.49
CA MET A 1 -3.08 -17.91 4.39
C MET A 1 -2.26 -16.94 3.55
N GLN A 2 -2.86 -16.21 2.62
CA GLN A 2 -2.13 -15.22 1.82
C GLN A 2 -1.98 -13.94 2.63
N GLN A 3 -0.76 -13.41 2.76
CA GLN A 3 -0.48 -12.19 3.49
C GLN A 3 -0.67 -10.97 2.58
N TYR A 4 -1.20 -9.88 3.12
CA TYR A 4 -1.25 -8.60 2.42
C TYR A 4 0.09 -7.88 2.52
N GLN A 5 0.45 -7.19 1.45
CA GLN A 5 1.69 -6.40 1.38
C GLN A 5 1.36 -5.09 0.70
N ILE A 6 2.02 -4.02 1.13
CA ILE A 6 1.93 -2.72 0.48
C ILE A 6 3.30 -2.36 -0.08
N GLN A 7 3.28 -1.69 -1.24
CA GLN A 7 4.47 -1.14 -1.86
C GLN A 7 4.29 0.36 -1.99
N LEU A 8 5.09 1.12 -1.26
CA LEU A 8 5.08 2.57 -1.22
C LEU A 8 5.95 3.10 -2.37
N GLU A 9 5.36 3.91 -3.25
CA GLU A 9 6.06 4.62 -4.31
C GLU A 9 6.33 6.06 -3.87
N ARG A 10 7.57 6.51 -4.04
CA ARG A 10 8.02 7.88 -3.75
C ARG A 10 8.30 8.65 -5.06
N PRO A 11 8.33 10.00 -5.05
CA PRO A 11 8.60 10.82 -6.24
C PRO A 11 9.91 10.50 -6.95
N THR A 12 10.91 10.00 -6.21
CA THR A 12 12.21 9.60 -6.73
C THR A 12 12.18 8.26 -7.48
N GLY A 13 11.04 7.57 -7.51
CA GLY A 13 10.89 6.22 -8.02
C GLY A 13 11.33 5.14 -7.03
N ALA A 14 11.64 5.50 -5.78
CA ALA A 14 11.93 4.55 -4.73
C ALA A 14 10.66 3.75 -4.38
N LEU A 15 10.84 2.44 -4.18
CA LEU A 15 9.78 1.49 -3.88
C LEU A 15 10.12 0.78 -2.57
N ASP A 16 9.40 1.10 -1.50
CA ASP A 16 9.53 0.44 -0.20
C ASP A 16 8.41 -0.61 -0.07
N LEU A 17 8.75 -1.84 0.31
CA LEU A 17 7.77 -2.90 0.50
C LEU A 17 7.58 -3.19 1.99
N GLU A 18 6.34 -3.13 2.45
CA GLU A 18 5.97 -3.34 3.83
C GLU A 18 4.89 -4.43 3.93
N PRO A 19 5.11 -5.51 4.70
CA PRO A 19 4.05 -6.46 5.01
C PRO A 19 3.03 -5.79 5.93
N ILE A 20 1.75 -6.07 5.69
CA ILE A 20 0.65 -5.65 6.57
C ILE A 20 -0.19 -6.86 6.95
N ASP A 21 -0.76 -6.85 8.15
CA ASP A 21 -1.62 -7.94 8.66
C ASP A 21 -3.08 -7.49 8.87
N PRO A 22 -3.77 -7.01 7.82
CA PRO A 22 -5.19 -6.69 7.91
C PRO A 22 -6.03 -7.98 7.89
N THR A 23 -7.15 -7.95 8.60
CA THR A 23 -8.13 -9.04 8.65
C THR A 23 -8.90 -9.23 7.34
N ASP A 24 -8.98 -8.18 6.51
CA ASP A 24 -9.75 -8.16 5.26
C ASP A 24 -9.25 -7.07 4.29
N ALA A 25 -9.72 -7.11 3.05
CA ALA A 25 -9.31 -6.19 1.99
C ALA A 25 -9.70 -4.72 2.23
N ARG A 26 -10.79 -4.47 2.96
CA ARG A 26 -11.23 -3.10 3.28
C ARG A 26 -10.30 -2.49 4.31
N THR A 27 -9.97 -3.23 5.36
CA THR A 27 -8.97 -2.81 6.36
C THR A 27 -7.61 -2.57 5.70
N ALA A 28 -7.21 -3.42 4.75
CA ALA A 28 -5.99 -3.23 3.97
C ALA A 28 -6.01 -1.91 3.16
N TYR A 29 -7.15 -1.60 2.53
CA TYR A 29 -7.35 -0.37 1.77
C TYR A 29 -7.32 0.87 2.68
N ASP A 30 -8.06 0.86 3.79
CA ASP A 30 -8.09 1.97 4.75
C ASP A 30 -6.68 2.25 5.31
N HIS A 31 -5.92 1.20 5.62
CA HIS A 31 -4.51 1.32 6.02
C HIS A 31 -3.66 2.02 4.96
N CYS A 32 -3.83 1.68 3.68
CA CYS A 32 -3.12 2.33 2.58
C CYS A 32 -3.51 3.82 2.48
N VAL A 33 -4.79 4.15 2.60
CA VAL A 33 -5.25 5.55 2.54
C VAL A 33 -4.65 6.35 3.69
N GLU A 34 -4.74 5.84 4.93
CA GLU A 34 -4.14 6.50 6.10
C GLU A 34 -2.63 6.69 5.94
N ARG A 35 -1.92 5.67 5.39
CA ARG A 35 -0.48 5.74 5.16
C ARG A 35 -0.12 6.83 4.15
N LEU A 36 -0.86 6.93 3.06
CA LEU A 36 -0.68 7.95 2.03
C LEU A 36 -1.00 9.37 2.54
N GLU A 37 -1.93 9.49 3.47
CA GLU A 37 -2.24 10.78 4.11
C GLU A 37 -1.15 11.20 5.11
N LYS A 38 -0.65 10.25 5.92
CA LYS A 38 0.37 10.50 6.97
C LYS A 38 1.76 10.75 6.40
N ASP A 39 2.11 10.09 5.30
CA ASP A 39 3.45 10.19 4.70
C ASP A 39 3.42 11.01 3.41
N PRO A 40 3.77 12.30 3.46
CA PRO A 40 3.67 13.15 2.28
C PRO A 40 4.72 12.85 1.21
N GLU A 41 5.74 12.06 1.54
CA GLU A 41 6.76 11.61 0.58
C GLU A 41 6.28 10.45 -0.28
N VAL A 42 5.15 9.82 0.05
CA VAL A 42 4.57 8.76 -0.74
C VAL A 42 3.62 9.35 -1.79
N THR A 43 3.85 9.02 -3.06
CA THR A 43 3.01 9.44 -4.20
C THR A 43 1.94 8.41 -4.53
N ALA A 44 2.25 7.13 -4.34
CA ALA A 44 1.31 6.04 -4.56
C ALA A 44 1.57 4.87 -3.61
N ILE A 45 0.54 4.07 -3.37
CA ILE A 45 0.65 2.81 -2.63
C ILE A 45 0.01 1.71 -3.47
N HIS A 46 0.75 0.65 -3.73
CA HIS A 46 0.24 -0.55 -4.37
C HIS A 46 -0.09 -1.58 -3.30
N LEU A 47 -1.32 -2.08 -3.31
CA LEU A 47 -1.76 -3.16 -2.43
C LEU A 47 -1.62 -4.50 -3.13
N HIS A 48 -0.97 -5.44 -2.47
CA HIS A 48 -0.70 -6.79 -2.94
C HIS A 48 -1.33 -7.82 -2.01
N LEU A 49 -1.81 -8.92 -2.58
CA LEU A 49 -2.18 -10.13 -1.87
C LEU A 49 -1.25 -11.25 -2.35
N GLY A 50 -0.31 -11.65 -1.51
CA GLY A 50 0.82 -12.46 -1.95
C GLY A 50 1.66 -11.73 -3.02
N GLN A 51 1.83 -12.34 -4.18
CA GLN A 51 2.58 -11.75 -5.30
C GLN A 51 1.69 -10.92 -6.26
N THR A 52 0.37 -10.94 -6.07
CA THR A 52 -0.57 -10.31 -7.00
C THR A 52 -0.89 -8.90 -6.53
N ARG A 53 -0.66 -7.91 -7.40
CA ARG A 53 -1.14 -6.54 -7.16
C ARG A 53 -2.65 -6.46 -7.36
N ILE A 54 -3.39 -6.13 -6.31
CA ILE A 54 -4.86 -6.06 -6.32
C ILE A 54 -5.38 -4.63 -6.40
N HIS A 55 -4.61 -3.64 -5.93
CA HIS A 55 -5.05 -2.25 -5.99
C HIS A 55 -3.88 -1.25 -6.08
N THR A 56 -4.18 -0.02 -6.50
CA THR A 56 -3.22 1.08 -6.51
C THR A 56 -3.93 2.37 -6.13
N ILE A 57 -3.44 3.00 -5.08
CA ILE A 57 -3.98 4.22 -4.51
C ILE A 57 -2.96 5.31 -4.79
N ARG A 58 -3.40 6.41 -5.39
CA ARG A 58 -2.54 7.54 -5.75
C ARG A 58 -3.02 8.78 -5.05
N ARG A 59 -2.08 9.64 -4.68
CA ARG A 59 -2.40 10.99 -4.24
C ARG A 59 -2.96 11.78 -5.42
N ARG A 60 -4.03 12.54 -5.18
CA ARG A 60 -4.64 13.41 -6.19
C ARG A 60 -3.90 14.73 -6.30
#